data_AF-A0A956XU59-F1
#
_entry.id   AF-A0A956XU59-F1
#
_cell.length_a   1.000
_cell.length_b   1.000
_cell.length_c   1.000
_cell.angle_alpha   90.00
_cell.angle_beta   90.00
_cell.angle_gamma   90.00
#
_symmetry.space_group_name_H-M   'P 1'
#
loop_
_entity.id
_entity.type
_entity.pdbx_description
1 polymer ?
#
loop_
_entity_poly.entity_id
_entity_poly.type
_entity_poly.pdbx_seq_one_letter_code
_entity_poly.pdbx_strand_id
1 'polypeptide(L)'
;MYQTCQVDDDGNEVHVTTLELYRSGSVKKLDIPSDVFVDDMGLRRYIGANAGSQYVVRAGMSKHLAPAIVQLSGEYPTRRHYNFMGWKQIDDRWVYVSPADCITAKGKLAEPLSVELDQRLRDYGLKAITWHDSLES
;
A
#
# COMPACT_ATOMS: atom_id res chain seq x y z
N MET A 1 9.33 5.87 -7.35
CA MET A 1 8.05 6.19 -6.69
C MET A 1 7.06 5.08 -7.00
N TYR A 2 6.19 4.73 -6.07
CA TYR A 2 5.03 3.88 -6.34
C TYR A 2 3.89 4.28 -5.40
N GLN A 3 2.66 3.98 -5.78
CA GLN A 3 1.49 4.26 -4.97
C GLN A 3 0.91 2.96 -4.44
N THR A 4 0.50 2.94 -3.19
CA THR A 4 -0.21 1.83 -2.57
C THR A 4 -1.63 2.31 -2.26
N CYS A 5 -2.64 1.58 -2.71
CA CYS A 5 -4.02 1.77 -2.27
C CYS A 5 -4.33 0.66 -1.26
N GLN A 6 -4.55 1.04 -0.02
CA GLN A 6 -5.00 0.14 1.04
C GLN A 6 -6.51 0.23 1.16
N VAL A 7 -7.21 -0.90 1.10
CA VAL A 7 -8.67 -0.93 1.24
C VAL A 7 -9.02 -1.66 2.54
N ASP A 8 -9.80 -1.00 3.40
CA ASP A 8 -10.32 -1.59 4.64
C ASP A 8 -11.61 -2.40 4.45
N ASP A 9 -12.02 -3.10 5.52
CA ASP A 9 -13.20 -3.98 5.55
C ASP A 9 -14.50 -3.20 5.27
N ASP A 10 -14.55 -1.94 5.70
CA ASP A 10 -15.65 -1.01 5.45
C ASP A 10 -15.62 -0.43 4.01
N GLY A 11 -14.59 -0.77 3.22
CA GLY A 11 -14.41 -0.29 1.85
C GLY A 11 -13.78 1.10 1.76
N ASN A 12 -13.28 1.66 2.86
CA ASN A 12 -12.53 2.91 2.81
C ASN A 12 -11.18 2.66 2.17
N GLU A 13 -10.83 3.54 1.24
CA GLU A 13 -9.56 3.49 0.52
C GLU A 13 -8.59 4.52 1.11
N VAL A 14 -7.48 4.03 1.65
CA VAL A 14 -6.35 4.86 2.06
C VAL A 14 -5.30 4.78 0.95
N HIS A 15 -5.10 5.90 0.27
CA HIS A 15 -4.05 6.02 -0.72
C HIS A 15 -2.76 6.50 -0.05
N VAL A 16 -1.68 5.75 -0.22
CA VAL A 16 -0.35 6.06 0.29
C VAL A 16 0.61 6.17 -0.88
N THR A 17 1.40 7.23 -0.90
CA THR A 17 2.45 7.45 -1.91
C THR A 17 3.80 7.19 -1.29
N THR A 18 4.53 6.23 -1.84
CA THR A 18 5.88 5.91 -1.36
C THR A 18 6.94 6.71 -2.12
N LEU A 19 7.64 7.58 -1.39
CA LEU A 19 8.78 8.35 -1.89
C LEU A 19 10.10 7.73 -1.45
N GLU A 20 11.03 7.63 -2.39
CA GLU A 20 12.42 7.28 -2.13
C GLU A 20 13.28 8.52 -2.30
N LEU A 21 13.91 8.95 -1.21
CA LEU A 21 14.77 10.11 -1.14
C LEU A 21 16.22 9.66 -1.19
N TYR A 22 16.95 10.13 -2.20
CA TYR A 22 18.35 9.80 -2.43
C TYR A 22 19.25 10.98 -2.03
N ARG A 23 20.21 10.76 -1.15
CA ARG A 23 21.24 11.76 -0.82
C ARG A 23 22.55 11.12 -0.37
N SER A 24 23.65 11.50 -1.03
CA SER A 24 25.03 11.13 -0.65
C SER A 24 25.23 9.62 -0.40
N GLY A 25 24.61 8.76 -1.23
CA GLY A 25 24.70 7.30 -1.10
C GLY A 25 23.69 6.67 -0.13
N SER A 26 22.90 7.47 0.59
CA SER A 26 21.83 7.00 1.45
C SER A 26 20.48 7.09 0.74
N VAL A 27 19.67 6.04 0.90
CA VAL A 27 18.27 6.00 0.42
C VAL A 27 17.36 5.99 1.64
N LYS A 28 16.38 6.88 1.66
CA LYS A 28 15.35 6.91 2.68
C LYS A 28 13.96 6.79 2.06
N LYS A 29 13.21 5.81 2.52
CA LYS A 29 11.86 5.52 2.04
C LYS A 29 10.83 6.12 3.00
N LEU A 30 9.85 6.83 2.46
CA LEU A 30 8.76 7.46 3.21
C LEU A 30 7.43 7.04 2.60
N ASP A 31 6.52 6.59 3.44
CA ASP A 31 5.14 6.31 3.06
C ASP A 31 4.28 7.50 3.45
N ILE A 32 3.82 8.26 2.45
CA ILE A 32 3.17 9.56 2.64
C ILE A 32 1.66 9.41 2.35
N PRO A 33 0.79 9.75 3.30
CA PRO A 33 -0.66 9.81 3.05
C PRO A 33 -0.99 10.75 1.88
N SER A 34 -1.99 10.39 1.07
CA SER A 34 -2.27 11.16 -0.17
C SER A 34 -2.77 12.58 0.09
N ASP A 35 -3.51 12.80 1.17
CA ASP A 35 -3.92 14.13 1.63
C ASP A 35 -2.72 15.00 1.99
N VAL A 36 -1.69 14.42 2.63
CA VAL A 36 -0.42 15.09 2.92
C VAL A 36 0.40 15.31 1.65
N PHE A 37 0.34 14.38 0.69
CA PHE A 37 1.09 14.48 -0.56
C PHE A 37 0.59 15.62 -1.46
N VAL A 38 -0.71 15.90 -1.48
CA VAL A 38 -1.29 17.00 -2.29
C VAL A 38 -1.14 18.38 -1.62
N ASP A 39 -0.86 18.44 -0.32
CA ASP A 39 -0.54 19.67 0.39
C ASP A 39 0.97 19.93 0.42
N ASP A 40 1.44 20.87 -0.40
CA ASP A 40 2.87 21.24 -0.48
C ASP A 40 3.48 21.61 0.89
N MET A 41 2.72 22.23 1.80
CA MET A 41 3.22 22.59 3.13
C MET A 41 3.31 21.35 4.04
N GLY A 42 2.23 20.55 4.07
CA GLY A 42 2.16 19.27 4.76
C GLY A 42 3.27 18.32 4.33
N LEU A 43 3.45 18.13 3.02
CA LEU A 43 4.49 17.30 2.43
C LEU A 43 5.90 17.72 2.87
N ARG A 44 6.21 19.02 2.86
CA ARG A 44 7.52 19.53 3.32
C ARG A 44 7.76 19.28 4.80
N ARG A 45 6.75 19.50 5.63
CA ARG A 45 6.83 19.22 7.07
C ARG A 45 7.01 17.73 7.32
N TYR A 46 6.27 16.89 6.60
CA TYR A 46 6.34 15.44 6.70
C TYR A 46 7.73 14.91 6.33
N ILE A 47 8.30 15.36 5.19
CA ILE A 47 9.66 15.02 4.78
C ILE A 47 10.69 15.51 5.80
N GLY A 48 10.56 16.76 6.26
CA GLY A 48 11.48 17.33 7.25
C GLY A 48 11.48 16.57 8.57
N ALA A 49 10.30 16.17 9.07
CA ALA A 49 10.13 15.42 10.31
C ALA A 49 10.63 13.97 10.19
N ASN A 50 10.32 13.29 9.08
CA ASN A 50 10.56 11.86 8.95
C ASN A 50 11.89 11.52 8.27
N ALA A 51 12.37 12.34 7.33
CA ALA A 51 13.65 12.13 6.62
C ALA A 51 14.80 13.02 7.13
N GLY A 52 14.49 14.09 7.85
CA GLY A 52 15.45 15.03 8.43
C GLY A 52 15.64 16.29 7.57
N SER A 53 16.18 17.34 8.21
CA SER A 53 16.33 18.69 7.62
C SER A 53 17.14 18.74 6.32
N GLN A 54 17.98 17.73 6.09
CA GLN A 54 18.75 17.55 4.85
C GLN A 54 17.88 17.26 3.61
N TYR A 55 16.61 16.88 3.75
CA TYR A 55 15.70 16.69 2.61
C TYR A 55 14.70 17.83 2.45
N VAL A 56 14.89 18.95 3.18
CA VAL A 56 13.99 20.10 3.11
C VAL A 56 14.14 20.83 1.78
N VAL A 57 13.00 21.05 1.14
CA VAL A 57 12.89 21.81 -0.12
C VAL A 57 13.30 23.26 0.13
N ARG A 58 14.21 23.78 -0.71
CA ARG A 58 14.71 25.16 -0.63
C ARG A 58 13.56 26.17 -0.75
N ALA A 59 13.70 27.29 -0.06
CA ALA A 59 12.75 28.40 -0.16
C ALA A 59 12.57 28.84 -1.62
N GLY A 60 11.33 29.12 -2.04
CA GLY A 60 11.00 29.50 -3.42
C GLY A 60 10.66 28.34 -4.36
N MET A 61 11.04 27.10 -4.04
CA MET A 61 10.71 25.89 -4.82
C MET A 61 9.48 25.14 -4.29
N SER A 62 8.75 25.75 -3.34
CA SER A 62 7.75 25.05 -2.54
C SER A 62 6.38 24.94 -3.16
N LYS A 63 6.06 25.72 -4.20
CA LYS A 63 4.71 25.76 -4.82
C LYS A 63 4.46 24.70 -5.89
N HIS A 64 5.48 23.90 -6.18
CA HIS A 64 5.46 22.90 -7.26
C HIS A 64 6.07 21.59 -6.78
N LEU A 65 6.09 21.33 -5.47
CA LEU A 65 6.82 20.19 -4.96
C LEU A 65 6.15 18.88 -5.39
N ALA A 66 4.86 18.72 -5.11
CA ALA A 66 4.14 17.52 -5.53
C ALA A 66 4.12 17.35 -7.07
N PRO A 67 3.79 18.39 -7.88
CA PRO A 67 3.89 18.30 -9.34
C PRO A 67 5.29 17.95 -9.85
N ALA A 68 6.36 18.52 -9.27
CA ALA A 68 7.72 18.22 -9.68
C ALA A 68 8.12 16.79 -9.32
N ILE A 69 7.72 16.28 -8.16
CA ILE A 69 7.95 14.88 -7.78
C ILE A 69 7.26 13.95 -8.77
N VAL A 70 6.00 14.21 -9.12
CA VAL A 70 5.26 13.41 -10.11
C VAL A 70 5.95 13.47 -11.47
N GLN A 71 6.28 14.68 -11.95
CA GLN A 71 6.93 14.87 -13.25
C GLN A 71 8.29 14.19 -13.34
N LEU A 72 9.10 14.23 -12.27
CA LEU A 72 10.41 13.59 -12.23
C LEU A 72 10.33 12.08 -12.01
N SER A 73 9.24 11.58 -11.43
CA SER A 73 9.06 10.16 -11.14
C SER A 73 8.53 9.35 -12.33
N GLY A 74 7.97 10.01 -13.35
CA GLY A 74 7.39 9.35 -14.52
C GLY A 74 6.14 8.54 -14.18
N GLU A 75 5.82 7.53 -15.00
CA GLU A 75 4.77 6.56 -14.68
C GLU A 75 5.21 5.70 -13.50
N TYR A 76 4.44 5.73 -12.41
CA TYR A 76 4.72 4.95 -11.22
C TYR A 76 3.65 3.85 -11.03
N PRO A 77 4.05 2.64 -10.61
CA PRO A 77 3.09 1.55 -10.43
C PRO A 77 2.17 1.82 -9.25
N THR A 78 0.88 1.56 -9.43
CA THR A 78 -0.11 1.55 -8.34
C THR A 78 -0.37 0.12 -7.92
N ARG A 79 -0.10 -0.20 -6.65
CA ARG A 79 -0.36 -1.52 -6.04
C ARG A 79 -1.57 -1.41 -5.13
N ARG A 80 -2.53 -2.33 -5.26
CA ARG A 80 -3.70 -2.41 -4.37
C ARG A 80 -3.49 -3.51 -3.34
N HIS A 81 -3.66 -3.19 -2.07
CA HIS A 81 -3.49 -4.08 -0.94
C HIS A 81 -4.78 -4.10 -0.11
N TYR A 82 -5.27 -5.29 0.26
CA TYR A 82 -6.38 -5.42 1.21
C TYR A 82 -5.81 -5.67 2.61
N ASN A 83 -6.32 -4.97 3.62
CA ASN A 83 -5.86 -5.11 5.01
C ASN A 83 -6.77 -6.02 5.86
N PHE A 84 -7.76 -6.67 5.23
CA PHE A 84 -8.72 -7.54 5.87
C PHE A 84 -8.86 -8.88 5.12
N MET A 85 -9.42 -9.86 5.82
CA MET A 85 -9.81 -11.15 5.26
C MET A 85 -11.33 -11.26 5.21
N GLY A 86 -11.88 -11.77 4.12
CA GLY A 86 -13.32 -11.93 4.02
C GLY A 86 -13.85 -11.98 2.60
N TRP A 87 -15.17 -12.08 2.50
CA TRP A 87 -15.87 -12.02 1.23
C TRP A 87 -15.94 -10.57 0.75
N LYS A 88 -15.40 -10.30 -0.45
CA LYS A 88 -15.55 -9.00 -1.12
C LYS A 88 -16.05 -9.20 -2.54
N GLN A 89 -16.90 -8.31 -3.02
CA GLN A 89 -17.25 -8.26 -4.43
C GLN A 89 -16.18 -7.46 -5.19
N ILE A 90 -15.50 -8.10 -6.15
CA ILE A 90 -14.46 -7.53 -7.01
C ILE A 90 -14.79 -7.93 -8.44
N ASP A 91 -14.83 -6.95 -9.36
CA ASP A 91 -15.16 -7.16 -10.79
C ASP A 91 -16.42 -8.03 -11.01
N ASP A 92 -17.50 -7.71 -10.30
CA ASP A 92 -18.78 -8.44 -10.30
C ASP A 92 -18.71 -9.91 -9.85
N ARG A 93 -17.67 -10.28 -9.08
CA ARG A 93 -17.51 -11.62 -8.54
C ARG A 93 -17.25 -11.58 -7.04
N TRP A 94 -17.86 -12.51 -6.32
CA TRP A 94 -17.52 -12.75 -4.91
C TRP A 94 -16.17 -13.46 -4.84
N VAL A 95 -15.22 -12.80 -4.20
CA VAL A 95 -13.87 -13.30 -3.95
C VAL A 95 -13.68 -13.33 -2.44
N TYR A 96 -13.32 -14.50 -1.91
CA TYR A 96 -12.79 -14.60 -0.57
C TYR A 96 -11.31 -14.22 -0.60
N VAL A 97 -10.96 -13.14 0.07
CA VAL A 97 -9.62 -12.55 0.08
C VAL A 97 -8.89 -13.01 1.35
N SER A 98 -7.68 -13.58 1.19
CA SER A 98 -6.79 -13.94 2.31
C SER A 98 -5.31 -13.70 1.95
N PRO A 99 -4.40 -13.63 2.94
CA PRO A 99 -2.95 -13.41 2.74
C PRO A 99 -2.27 -14.42 1.83
N ALA A 100 -2.71 -15.68 1.90
CA ALA A 100 -2.10 -16.78 1.15
C ALA A 100 -2.84 -17.04 -0.16
N ASP A 101 -4.18 -16.96 -0.14
CA ASP A 101 -5.04 -17.45 -1.20
C ASP A 101 -6.24 -16.52 -1.46
N CYS A 102 -6.55 -16.28 -2.73
CA CYS A 102 -7.82 -15.70 -3.13
C CYS A 102 -8.71 -16.81 -3.71
N ILE A 103 -9.93 -16.99 -3.20
CA ILE A 103 -10.84 -18.07 -3.62
C ILE A 103 -12.07 -17.45 -4.27
N THR A 104 -12.43 -17.95 -5.44
CA THR A 104 -13.68 -17.59 -6.15
C THR A 104 -14.58 -18.80 -6.26
N ALA A 105 -15.82 -18.61 -6.74
CA ALA A 105 -16.72 -19.71 -7.08
C ALA A 105 -16.13 -20.70 -8.12
N LYS A 106 -15.12 -20.28 -8.89
CA LYS A 106 -14.40 -21.11 -9.86
C LYS A 106 -13.12 -21.75 -9.30
N GLY A 107 -12.89 -21.62 -7.99
CA GLY A 107 -11.68 -22.07 -7.32
C GLY A 107 -10.68 -20.93 -7.05
N LYS A 108 -9.46 -21.31 -6.68
CA LYS A 108 -8.37 -20.41 -6.31
C LYS A 108 -7.95 -19.52 -7.50
N LEU A 109 -7.78 -18.23 -7.26
CA LEU A 109 -7.24 -17.29 -8.26
C LEU A 109 -5.78 -17.65 -8.54
N ALA A 110 -5.40 -17.71 -9.82
CA ALA A 110 -4.03 -18.00 -10.22
C ALA A 110 -3.06 -16.88 -9.84
N GLU A 111 -3.53 -15.64 -9.79
CA GLU A 111 -2.79 -14.45 -9.36
C GLU A 111 -3.46 -13.85 -8.12
N PRO A 112 -3.03 -14.22 -6.90
CA PRO A 112 -3.67 -13.71 -5.69
C PRO A 112 -3.52 -12.19 -5.61
N LEU A 113 -4.58 -11.52 -5.17
CA LEU A 113 -4.53 -10.11 -4.82
C LEU A 113 -3.52 -9.93 -3.67
N SER A 114 -2.80 -8.82 -3.67
CA SER A 114 -1.90 -8.51 -2.56
C SER A 114 -2.74 -8.21 -1.32
N VAL A 115 -2.50 -8.95 -0.23
CA VAL A 115 -3.18 -8.80 1.05
C VAL A 115 -2.12 -8.62 2.11
N GLU A 116 -2.20 -7.53 2.86
CA GLU A 116 -1.24 -7.20 3.92
C GLU A 116 -2.02 -6.85 5.18
N LEU A 117 -2.15 -7.83 6.07
CA LEU A 117 -2.85 -7.68 7.34
C LEU A 117 -1.98 -6.94 8.35
N ASP A 118 -2.64 -6.27 9.30
CA ASP A 118 -1.99 -5.66 10.46
C ASP A 118 -1.18 -6.73 11.26
N GLN A 119 -0.17 -6.29 12.01
CA GLN A 119 0.74 -7.15 12.77
C GLN A 119 0.03 -8.19 13.64
N ARG A 120 -1.13 -7.85 14.21
CA ARG A 120 -1.92 -8.79 15.03
C ARG A 120 -2.54 -9.95 14.26
N LEU A 121 -2.79 -9.76 12.96
CA LEU A 121 -3.48 -10.72 12.10
C LEU A 121 -2.54 -11.32 11.03
N ARG A 122 -1.26 -10.94 11.04
CA ARG A 122 -0.27 -11.39 10.05
C ARG A 122 -0.18 -12.92 9.93
N ASP A 123 -0.37 -13.64 11.02
CA ASP A 123 -0.31 -15.11 11.05
C ASP A 123 -1.69 -15.78 10.82
N TYR A 124 -2.74 -14.98 10.66
CA TYR A 124 -4.09 -15.47 10.40
C TYR A 124 -4.27 -15.70 8.90
N GLY A 125 -4.64 -16.92 8.51
CA GLY A 125 -4.72 -17.29 7.11
C GLY A 125 -5.38 -18.65 6.91
N LEU A 126 -5.97 -18.85 5.73
CA LEU A 126 -6.40 -20.18 5.33
C LEU A 126 -5.18 -20.98 4.90
N LYS A 127 -5.02 -22.17 5.48
CA LYS A 127 -4.05 -23.16 5.04
C LYS A 127 -4.79 -24.23 4.27
N ALA A 128 -4.40 -24.49 3.03
CA ALA A 128 -4.89 -25.64 2.30
C ALA A 128 -4.44 -26.91 3.04
N ILE A 129 -5.39 -27.59 3.68
CA ILE A 129 -5.19 -28.90 4.30
C ILE A 129 -6.02 -29.93 3.55
N THR A 130 -5.57 -31.18 3.52
CA THR A 130 -6.38 -32.24 2.92
C THR A 130 -7.52 -32.60 3.87
N TRP A 131 -8.59 -33.19 3.33
CA TRP A 131 -9.75 -33.61 4.14
C TRP A 131 -9.35 -34.56 5.27
N HIS A 132 -8.38 -35.45 5.03
CA HIS A 132 -7.87 -36.36 6.06
C HIS A 132 -7.18 -35.59 7.21
N ASP A 133 -6.37 -34.59 6.89
CA ASP A 133 -5.67 -33.77 7.89
C ASP A 133 -6.65 -32.91 8.71
N SER A 134 -7.82 -32.57 8.15
CA SER A 134 -8.84 -31.77 8.85
C SER A 134 -9.57 -32.54 9.95
N LEU A 135 -9.57 -33.87 9.88
CA LEU A 135 -10.25 -34.73 10.84
C LEU A 135 -9.36 -35.07 12.06
N GLU A 136 -8.06 -34.81 11.97
CA GLU A 136 -7.10 -35.07 13.06
C GLU A 136 -6.70 -33.80 13.84
N SER A 137 -7.33 -32.66 13.56
CA SER A 137 -7.08 -31.36 14.21
C SER A 137 -8.03 -31.05 15.37
#